data_AF-A0A7S1G5W9-F1
#
_entry.id   AF-A0A7S1G5W9-F1
#
_cell.length_a   1.000
_cell.length_b   1.000
_cell.length_c   1.000
_cell.angle_alpha   90.00
_cell.angle_beta   90.00
_cell.angle_gamma   90.00
#
_symmetry.space_group_name_H-M   'P 1'
#
loop_
_entity.id
_entity.type
_entity.pdbx_description
1 polymer ?
#
loop_
_entity_poly.entity_id
_entity_poly.type
_entity_poly.pdbx_seq_one_letter_code
_entity_poly.pdbx_strand_id
1 'polypeptide(L)'
;FDPLRRRLLTTLSEESLTGLRGTSDSEHCFALLLDEIRALGPLEEHRTPDELEGCVVRLLERLEAWEVEARVVGASLYNFALTDGETVVCTRHITGPGKPASLYFASGSAWEEDTSGEEGNFRMSVSDCRDHVVIVASEALTGVSDDWLEVPPQTIMTINKDMTVLMKPLGSTKRAAAAASEKVVDCSVADISKSAAATELGPARSTLRTSSSGSSGGDSGLARDAVQHLVSAAAPMGTVV
;
A
#
# COMPACT_ATOMS: atom_id res chain seq x y z
N PHE A 1 -17.51 -6.14 12.40
CA PHE A 1 -17.70 -6.97 11.19
C PHE A 1 -19.03 -7.74 11.16
N ASP A 2 -19.46 -8.42 12.23
CA ASP A 2 -20.69 -9.24 12.23
C ASP A 2 -21.96 -8.61 11.62
N PRO A 3 -22.24 -7.29 11.81
CA PRO A 3 -23.39 -6.65 11.17
C PRO A 3 -23.35 -6.69 9.63
N LEU A 4 -22.14 -6.65 9.06
CA LEU A 4 -21.89 -6.68 7.62
C LEU A 4 -21.86 -8.10 7.06
N ARG A 5 -21.44 -9.07 7.89
CA ARG A 5 -21.19 -10.46 7.47
C ARG A 5 -22.36 -11.08 6.73
N ARG A 6 -23.58 -10.94 7.26
CA ARG A 6 -24.78 -11.50 6.61
C ARG A 6 -25.01 -10.89 5.23
N ARG A 7 -24.86 -9.57 5.12
CA ARG A 7 -25.06 -8.83 3.87
C ARG A 7 -24.02 -9.23 2.82
N LEU A 8 -22.77 -9.34 3.24
CA LEU A 8 -21.66 -9.76 2.40
C LEU A 8 -21.89 -11.18 1.87
N LEU A 9 -22.17 -12.15 2.76
CA LEU A 9 -22.42 -13.54 2.35
C LEU A 9 -23.61 -13.68 1.40
N THR A 10 -24.65 -12.86 1.53
CA THR A 10 -25.80 -12.87 0.61
C THR A 10 -25.54 -12.21 -0.74
N THR A 11 -24.43 -11.47 -0.86
CA THR A 11 -24.08 -10.72 -2.08
C THR A 11 -23.04 -11.44 -2.93
N LEU A 12 -22.19 -12.26 -2.31
CA LEU A 12 -21.13 -12.98 -3.02
C LEU A 12 -21.70 -13.96 -4.05
N SER A 13 -20.96 -14.12 -5.15
CA SER A 13 -21.20 -15.19 -6.12
C SER A 13 -20.95 -16.58 -5.50
N GLU A 14 -21.53 -17.61 -6.11
CA GLU A 14 -21.31 -19.01 -5.70
C GLU A 14 -19.82 -19.39 -5.77
N GLU A 15 -19.11 -18.92 -6.80
CA GLU A 15 -17.69 -19.16 -6.98
C GLU A 15 -16.87 -18.52 -5.85
N SER A 16 -17.18 -17.28 -5.47
CA SER A 16 -16.50 -16.60 -4.36
C SER A 16 -16.84 -17.19 -3.00
N LEU A 17 -18.09 -17.60 -2.79
CA LEU A 17 -18.52 -18.29 -1.56
C LEU A 17 -17.80 -19.63 -1.39
N THR A 18 -17.67 -20.40 -2.46
CA THR A 18 -16.96 -21.69 -2.45
C THR A 18 -15.48 -21.53 -2.11
N GLY A 19 -14.90 -20.38 -2.45
CA GLY A 19 -13.51 -20.05 -2.14
C GLY A 19 -13.24 -19.72 -0.66
N LEU A 20 -14.28 -19.38 0.12
CA LEU A 20 -14.12 -19.05 1.54
C LEU A 20 -13.77 -20.29 2.37
N ARG A 21 -12.71 -20.19 3.16
CA ARG A 21 -12.24 -21.24 4.08
C ARG A 21 -12.28 -20.81 5.54
N GLY A 22 -12.14 -19.52 5.81
CA GLY A 22 -12.15 -18.96 7.16
C GLY A 22 -13.33 -18.05 7.45
N THR A 23 -13.26 -17.41 8.61
CA THR A 23 -14.28 -16.49 9.13
C THR A 23 -13.76 -15.06 9.29
N SER A 24 -12.55 -14.78 8.79
CA SER A 24 -11.93 -13.46 8.88
C SER A 24 -12.64 -12.47 7.97
N ASP A 25 -12.74 -11.23 8.42
CA ASP A 25 -13.29 -10.12 7.64
C ASP A 25 -12.46 -9.82 6.39
N SER A 26 -11.13 -9.88 6.50
CA SER A 26 -10.20 -9.71 5.38
C SER A 26 -10.45 -10.70 4.24
N GLU A 27 -10.70 -11.97 4.55
CA GLU A 27 -11.00 -13.00 3.54
C GLU A 27 -12.35 -12.76 2.86
N HIS A 28 -13.35 -12.32 3.61
CA HIS A 28 -14.66 -11.97 3.05
C HIS A 28 -14.58 -10.72 2.16
N CYS A 29 -13.78 -9.72 2.56
CA CYS A 29 -13.50 -8.54 1.73
C CYS A 29 -12.76 -8.93 0.45
N PHE A 30 -11.80 -9.87 0.54
CA PHE A 30 -11.09 -10.38 -0.61
C PHE A 30 -12.01 -11.15 -1.57
N ALA A 31 -12.90 -12.00 -1.06
CA ALA A 31 -13.90 -12.67 -1.89
C ALA A 31 -14.81 -11.67 -2.64
N LEU A 32 -15.22 -10.59 -1.96
CA LEU A 32 -15.99 -9.52 -2.60
C LEU A 32 -15.18 -8.76 -3.66
N LEU A 33 -13.89 -8.53 -3.42
CA LEU A 33 -12.99 -7.95 -4.42
C LEU A 33 -12.90 -8.85 -5.66
N LEU A 34 -12.79 -10.16 -5.50
CA LEU A 34 -12.76 -11.09 -6.63
C LEU A 34 -14.03 -11.01 -7.47
N ASP A 35 -15.20 -10.80 -6.86
CA ASP A 35 -16.45 -10.55 -7.59
C ASP A 35 -16.41 -9.21 -8.36
N GLU A 36 -15.86 -8.15 -7.76
CA GLU A 36 -15.66 -6.86 -8.45
C GLU A 36 -14.74 -6.99 -9.67
N ILE A 37 -13.69 -7.81 -9.58
CA ILE A 37 -12.78 -8.08 -10.70
C ILE A 37 -13.48 -8.95 -11.75
N ARG A 38 -14.20 -10.00 -11.34
CA ARG A 38 -14.96 -10.86 -12.26
C ARG A 38 -16.02 -10.11 -13.05
N ALA A 39 -16.61 -9.08 -12.47
CA ALA A 39 -17.56 -8.22 -13.16
C ALA A 39 -16.95 -7.51 -14.38
N LEU A 40 -15.62 -7.34 -14.40
CA LEU A 40 -14.89 -6.78 -15.54
C LEU A 40 -14.44 -7.85 -16.55
N GLY A 41 -14.60 -9.15 -16.29
CA GLY A 41 -14.13 -10.25 -17.16
C GLY A 41 -13.49 -11.42 -16.37
N PRO A 42 -12.91 -12.43 -17.05
CA PRO A 42 -12.18 -13.52 -16.39
C PRO A 42 -11.07 -13.04 -15.44
N LEU A 43 -10.73 -13.84 -14.42
CA LEU A 43 -9.70 -13.46 -13.44
C LEU A 43 -8.28 -13.58 -14.01
N GLU A 44 -8.09 -14.45 -14.99
CA GLU A 44 -6.82 -14.70 -15.66
C GLU A 44 -6.44 -13.61 -16.66
N GLU A 45 -7.38 -12.72 -16.98
CA GLU A 45 -7.15 -11.59 -17.87
C GLU A 45 -6.41 -10.47 -17.15
N HIS A 46 -5.38 -9.92 -17.82
CA HIS A 46 -4.59 -8.83 -17.28
C HIS A 46 -5.46 -7.60 -17.03
N ARG A 47 -5.26 -6.97 -15.86
CA ARG A 47 -5.97 -5.75 -15.46
C ARG A 47 -5.01 -4.58 -15.48
N THR A 48 -5.48 -3.47 -16.03
CA THR A 48 -4.75 -2.22 -15.89
C THR A 48 -4.75 -1.77 -14.42
N PRO A 49 -3.72 -1.02 -13.98
CA PRO A 49 -3.66 -0.49 -12.62
C PRO A 49 -4.92 0.30 -12.24
N ASP A 50 -5.47 1.09 -13.17
CA ASP A 50 -6.68 1.88 -12.95
C ASP A 50 -7.94 1.01 -12.80
N GLU A 51 -8.04 -0.12 -13.51
CA GLU A 51 -9.15 -1.07 -13.34
C GLU A 51 -9.11 -1.75 -11.98
N LEU A 52 -7.92 -2.21 -11.56
CA LEU A 52 -7.72 -2.85 -10.25
C LEU A 52 -8.00 -1.86 -9.12
N GLU A 53 -7.48 -0.63 -9.22
CA GLU A 53 -7.79 0.47 -8.32
C GLU A 53 -9.30 0.71 -8.25
N GLY A 54 -9.99 0.76 -9.41
CA GLY A 54 -11.43 0.92 -9.49
C GLY A 54 -12.21 -0.20 -8.80
N CYS A 55 -11.76 -1.45 -8.87
CA CYS A 55 -12.34 -2.57 -8.13
C CYS A 55 -12.20 -2.37 -6.61
N VAL A 56 -11.03 -1.94 -6.15
CA VAL A 56 -10.78 -1.66 -4.73
C VAL A 56 -11.64 -0.50 -4.23
N VAL A 57 -11.78 0.57 -5.02
CA VAL A 57 -12.67 1.69 -4.69
C VAL A 57 -14.12 1.22 -4.57
N ARG A 58 -14.64 0.45 -5.53
CA ARG A 58 -16.00 -0.10 -5.46
C ARG A 58 -16.22 -1.01 -4.26
N LEU A 59 -15.21 -1.83 -3.91
CA LEU A 59 -15.23 -2.63 -2.67
C LEU A 59 -15.43 -1.72 -1.44
N LEU A 60 -14.61 -0.67 -1.30
CA LEU A 60 -14.68 0.24 -0.16
C LEU A 60 -16.03 0.97 -0.10
N GLU A 61 -16.53 1.46 -1.24
CA GLU A 61 -17.84 2.12 -1.32
C GLU A 61 -19.00 1.20 -0.92
N ARG A 62 -18.94 -0.09 -1.31
CA ARG A 62 -19.96 -1.08 -0.92
C ARG A 62 -19.90 -1.38 0.58
N LEU A 63 -18.70 -1.54 1.14
CA LEU A 63 -18.52 -1.75 2.57
C LEU A 63 -19.08 -0.57 3.37
N GLU A 64 -18.73 0.65 3.00
CA GLU A 64 -19.23 1.86 3.68
C GLU A 64 -20.75 1.99 3.56
N ALA A 65 -21.32 1.73 2.39
CA ALA A 65 -22.78 1.76 2.21
C ALA A 65 -23.47 0.78 3.16
N TRP A 66 -22.93 -0.43 3.30
CA TRP A 66 -23.49 -1.44 4.22
C TRP A 66 -23.27 -1.08 5.68
N GLU A 67 -22.20 -0.38 6.04
CA GLU A 67 -22.00 0.14 7.39
C GLU A 67 -23.04 1.18 7.76
N VAL A 68 -23.38 2.05 6.82
CA VAL A 68 -24.46 3.04 6.97
C VAL A 68 -25.81 2.33 7.13
N GLU A 69 -26.12 1.35 6.28
CA GLU A 69 -27.35 0.55 6.38
C GLU A 69 -27.47 -0.17 7.73
N ALA A 70 -26.37 -0.76 8.21
CA ALA A 70 -26.30 -1.47 9.48
C ALA A 70 -26.15 -0.55 10.70
N ARG A 71 -26.05 0.77 10.49
CA ARG A 71 -25.86 1.80 11.54
C ARG A 71 -24.64 1.51 12.43
N VAL A 72 -23.53 1.13 11.82
CA VAL A 72 -22.27 0.92 12.53
C VAL A 72 -21.76 2.26 13.08
N VAL A 73 -21.57 2.31 14.41
CA VAL A 73 -21.11 3.52 15.12
C VAL A 73 -19.58 3.57 15.21
N GLY A 74 -18.93 2.41 15.21
CA GLY A 74 -17.48 2.27 15.32
C GLY A 74 -16.70 2.68 14.07
N ALA A 75 -15.38 2.63 14.19
CA ALA A 75 -14.46 2.84 13.09
C ALA A 75 -14.11 1.52 12.40
N SER A 76 -14.02 1.53 11.08
CA SER A 76 -13.46 0.41 10.32
C SER A 76 -12.23 0.87 9.56
N LEU A 77 -11.14 0.12 9.73
CA LEU A 77 -9.83 0.42 9.18
C LEU A 77 -9.57 -0.50 8.00
N TYR A 78 -9.27 0.07 6.85
CA TYR A 78 -9.09 -0.67 5.60
C TYR A 78 -7.70 -0.40 5.04
N ASN A 79 -6.72 -1.10 5.64
CA ASN A 79 -5.35 -1.15 5.16
C ASN A 79 -5.13 -2.43 4.35
N PHE A 80 -5.50 -2.39 3.08
CA PHE A 80 -5.29 -3.51 2.17
C PHE A 80 -3.95 -3.36 1.46
N ALA A 81 -3.34 -4.51 1.12
CA ALA A 81 -2.21 -4.62 0.20
C ALA A 81 -2.51 -5.80 -0.72
N LEU A 82 -2.66 -5.51 -2.01
CA LEU A 82 -3.17 -6.43 -3.02
C LEU A 82 -2.22 -6.42 -4.20
N THR A 83 -2.07 -7.56 -4.87
CA THR A 83 -1.25 -7.66 -6.08
C THR A 83 -1.80 -8.68 -7.06
N ASP A 84 -1.59 -8.42 -8.34
CA ASP A 84 -1.78 -9.35 -9.46
C ASP A 84 -0.45 -9.94 -9.96
N GLY A 85 0.65 -9.64 -9.27
CA GLY A 85 2.01 -10.03 -9.64
C GLY A 85 2.77 -9.00 -10.48
N GLU A 86 2.10 -7.97 -11.01
CA GLU A 86 2.75 -6.87 -11.75
C GLU A 86 2.51 -5.50 -11.11
N THR A 87 1.32 -5.29 -10.56
CA THR A 87 0.90 -4.08 -9.87
C THR A 87 0.65 -4.41 -8.40
N VAL A 88 0.96 -3.48 -7.51
CA VAL A 88 0.58 -3.54 -6.11
C VAL A 88 -0.34 -2.37 -5.81
N VAL A 89 -1.49 -2.65 -5.19
CA VAL A 89 -2.43 -1.63 -4.72
C VAL A 89 -2.53 -1.71 -3.21
N CYS A 90 -2.27 -0.60 -2.54
CA CYS A 90 -2.37 -0.45 -1.12
C CYS A 90 -3.40 0.62 -0.76
N THR A 91 -4.15 0.43 0.31
CA THR A 91 -5.08 1.44 0.82
C THR A 91 -4.70 1.86 2.22
N ARG A 92 -4.93 3.15 2.53
CA ARG A 92 -4.97 3.65 3.91
C ARG A 92 -6.30 4.36 4.10
N HIS A 93 -7.34 3.60 4.42
CA HIS A 93 -8.71 4.11 4.47
C HIS A 93 -9.35 3.84 5.84
N ILE A 94 -10.21 4.76 6.27
CA ILE A 94 -11.01 4.63 7.49
C ILE A 94 -12.43 5.11 7.21
N THR A 95 -13.41 4.33 7.67
CA THR A 95 -14.79 4.77 7.81
C THR A 95 -15.10 4.97 9.30
N GLY A 96 -15.97 5.94 9.61
CA GLY A 96 -16.31 6.28 11.00
C GLY A 96 -15.32 7.27 11.66
N PRO A 97 -15.43 7.46 12.99
CA PRO A 97 -14.60 8.40 13.73
C PRO A 97 -13.18 7.87 13.98
N GLY A 98 -12.17 8.74 14.07
CA GLY A 98 -10.83 8.36 14.53
C GLY A 98 -9.71 8.59 13.51
N LYS A 99 -8.56 7.95 13.73
CA LYS A 99 -7.38 8.00 12.86
C LYS A 99 -7.21 6.64 12.16
N PRO A 100 -6.88 6.60 10.84
CA PRO A 100 -6.59 5.33 10.19
C PRO A 100 -5.34 4.67 10.78
N ALA A 101 -5.25 3.34 10.64
CA ALA A 101 -4.02 2.61 10.92
C ALA A 101 -2.86 3.18 10.09
N SER A 102 -1.65 3.19 10.67
CA SER A 102 -0.47 3.69 9.98
C SER A 102 -0.10 2.81 8.79
N LEU A 103 0.48 3.45 7.78
CA LEU A 103 1.07 2.81 6.61
C LEU A 103 2.19 3.71 6.16
N TYR A 104 3.36 3.13 5.97
CA TYR A 104 4.58 3.79 5.52
C TYR A 104 5.09 3.12 4.27
N PHE A 105 5.81 3.88 3.45
CA PHE A 105 6.55 3.32 2.35
C PHE A 105 7.95 3.95 2.28
N ALA A 106 8.90 3.17 1.78
CA ALA A 106 10.23 3.61 1.42
C ALA A 106 10.47 3.23 -0.04
N SER A 107 11.18 4.07 -0.79
CA SER A 107 11.49 3.81 -2.19
C SER A 107 12.91 4.27 -2.53
N GLY A 108 13.59 3.51 -3.37
CA GLY A 108 14.95 3.81 -3.78
C GLY A 108 15.52 2.75 -4.71
N SER A 109 16.85 2.80 -4.90
CA SER A 109 17.59 1.93 -5.82
C SER A 109 17.92 0.57 -5.22
N ALA A 110 18.19 0.48 -3.91
CA ALA A 110 18.39 -0.79 -3.22
C ALA A 110 18.08 -0.71 -1.72
N TRP A 111 17.75 -1.86 -1.13
CA TRP A 111 17.65 -2.04 0.32
C TRP A 111 18.89 -2.79 0.79
N GLU A 112 19.77 -2.12 1.53
CA GLU A 112 21.09 -2.63 1.88
C GLU A 112 21.37 -2.49 3.38
N GLU A 113 22.23 -3.38 3.88
CA GLU A 113 22.72 -3.29 5.25
C GLU A 113 23.62 -2.06 5.40
N ASP A 114 23.37 -1.27 6.44
CA ASP A 114 24.17 -0.11 6.76
C ASP A 114 25.47 -0.53 7.44
N THR A 115 26.49 -0.74 6.63
CA THR A 115 27.85 -1.09 7.09
C THR A 115 28.53 -0.02 7.96
N SER A 116 27.95 1.18 8.07
CA SER A 116 28.48 2.27 8.90
C SER A 116 27.92 2.29 10.33
N GLY A 117 26.88 1.49 10.59
CA GLY A 117 26.16 1.44 11.87
C GLY A 117 26.34 0.12 12.63
N GLU A 118 25.38 -0.18 13.50
CA GLU A 118 25.28 -1.46 14.21
C GLU A 118 24.84 -2.58 13.25
N GLU A 119 25.35 -3.80 13.46
CA GLU A 119 25.00 -4.98 12.65
C GLU A 119 23.47 -5.20 12.62
N GLY A 120 22.93 -5.48 11.43
CA GLY A 120 21.50 -5.70 11.24
C GLY A 120 20.66 -4.44 11.05
N ASN A 121 21.28 -3.25 10.95
CA ASN A 121 20.57 -2.06 10.49
C ASN A 121 20.51 -2.03 8.96
N PHE A 122 19.37 -1.68 8.40
CA PHE A 122 19.18 -1.56 6.96
C PHE A 122 18.78 -0.13 6.60
N ARG A 123 19.03 0.27 5.36
CA ARG A 123 18.66 1.58 4.84
C ARG A 123 18.26 1.51 3.38
N MET A 124 17.46 2.49 2.97
CA MET A 124 17.14 2.67 1.56
C MET A 124 18.26 3.48 0.90
N SER A 125 18.93 2.90 -0.10
CA SER A 125 19.94 3.62 -0.88
C SER A 125 19.33 4.19 -2.16
N VAL A 126 19.67 5.44 -2.46
CA VAL A 126 19.25 6.14 -3.67
C VAL A 126 20.52 6.46 -4.47
N SER A 127 20.85 5.60 -5.43
CA SER A 127 22.00 5.80 -6.33
C SER A 127 21.60 6.46 -7.63
N ASP A 128 20.36 6.22 -8.07
CA ASP A 128 19.84 6.64 -9.36
C ASP A 128 18.59 7.50 -9.22
N CYS A 129 18.20 8.18 -10.30
CA CYS A 129 16.95 8.94 -10.36
C CYS A 129 15.70 8.06 -10.51
N ARG A 130 15.86 6.74 -10.53
CA ARG A 130 14.77 5.77 -10.67
C ARG A 130 14.76 4.84 -9.47
N ASP A 131 13.55 4.58 -9.00
CA ASP A 131 13.32 3.60 -7.97
C ASP A 131 13.34 2.20 -8.58
N HIS A 132 13.97 1.27 -7.87
CA HIS A 132 14.03 -0.15 -8.21
C HIS A 132 13.39 -1.02 -7.12
N VAL A 133 13.24 -0.46 -5.93
CA VAL A 133 12.68 -1.12 -4.76
C VAL A 133 11.66 -0.19 -4.12
N VAL A 134 10.51 -0.74 -3.77
CA VAL A 134 9.50 -0.11 -2.94
C VAL A 134 9.17 -1.06 -1.79
N ILE A 135 9.27 -0.58 -0.56
CA ILE A 135 8.89 -1.32 0.64
C ILE A 135 7.68 -0.63 1.24
N VAL A 136 6.66 -1.39 1.61
CA VAL A 136 5.45 -0.90 2.26
C VAL A 136 5.27 -1.64 3.57
N ALA A 137 5.05 -0.92 4.67
CA ALA A 137 4.93 -1.50 6.01
C ALA A 137 3.99 -0.69 6.90
N SER A 138 3.42 -1.33 7.91
CA SER A 138 2.55 -0.66 8.90
C SER A 138 3.30 0.28 9.84
N GLU A 139 4.61 0.09 9.96
CA GLU A 139 5.54 0.87 10.78
C GLU A 139 6.90 0.97 10.08
N ALA A 140 7.70 1.98 10.40
CA ALA A 140 9.06 2.10 9.90
C ALA A 140 9.91 0.93 10.45
N LEU A 141 10.51 0.14 9.57
CA LEU A 141 11.28 -1.06 9.97
C LEU A 141 12.67 -0.72 10.51
N THR A 142 13.13 0.52 10.34
CA THR A 142 14.48 0.96 10.69
C THR A 142 14.42 2.24 11.51
N GLY A 143 15.40 2.43 12.39
CA GLY A 143 15.52 3.63 13.23
C GLY A 143 15.92 4.89 12.44
N VAL A 144 16.33 4.71 11.18
CA VAL A 144 16.60 5.79 10.24
C VAL A 144 15.26 6.33 9.72
N SER A 145 14.66 7.21 10.53
CA SER A 145 13.34 7.80 10.29
C SER A 145 13.23 8.52 8.94
N ASP A 146 14.33 8.96 8.36
CA ASP A 146 14.32 9.82 7.17
C ASP A 146 14.02 9.06 5.86
N ASP A 147 14.16 7.72 5.86
CA ASP A 147 13.92 6.88 4.67
C ASP A 147 12.43 6.53 4.49
N TRP A 148 11.60 6.73 5.52
CA TRP A 148 10.21 6.28 5.55
C TRP A 148 9.24 7.45 5.40
N LEU A 149 8.37 7.34 4.41
CA LEU A 149 7.29 8.29 4.17
C LEU A 149 5.96 7.71 4.65
N GLU A 150 5.26 8.45 5.51
CA GLU A 150 3.90 8.07 5.93
C GLU A 150 2.93 8.26 4.75
N VAL A 151 2.22 7.19 4.36
CA VAL A 151 1.17 7.25 3.33
C VAL A 151 0.02 8.08 3.89
N PRO A 152 -0.47 9.14 3.22
CA PRO A 152 -1.52 9.98 3.79
C PRO A 152 -2.83 9.21 4.08
N PRO A 153 -3.62 9.61 5.09
CA PRO A 153 -4.97 9.11 5.30
C PRO A 153 -5.83 9.22 4.03
N GLN A 154 -6.83 8.35 3.91
CA GLN A 154 -7.80 8.39 2.81
C GLN A 154 -7.12 8.35 1.44
N THR A 155 -6.13 7.49 1.28
CA THR A 155 -5.32 7.39 0.06
C THR A 155 -5.29 5.95 -0.45
N ILE A 156 -5.32 5.82 -1.78
CA ILE A 156 -4.96 4.60 -2.48
C ILE A 156 -3.60 4.83 -3.14
N MET A 157 -2.69 3.90 -2.90
CA MET A 157 -1.32 3.90 -3.41
C MET A 157 -1.18 2.74 -4.38
N THR A 158 -0.70 3.03 -5.57
CA THR A 158 -0.50 2.05 -6.63
C THR A 158 0.98 2.05 -7.01
N ILE A 159 1.60 0.86 -6.95
CA ILE A 159 2.98 0.63 -7.38
C ILE A 159 2.90 -0.14 -8.69
N ASN A 160 3.32 0.50 -9.77
CA ASN A 160 3.32 -0.10 -11.10
C ASN A 160 4.53 -1.03 -11.28
N LYS A 161 4.48 -1.83 -12.34
CA LYS A 161 5.58 -2.73 -12.76
C LYS A 161 6.92 -2.03 -12.97
N ASP A 162 6.90 -0.74 -13.30
CA ASP A 162 8.09 0.10 -13.47
C ASP A 162 8.59 0.74 -12.16
N MET A 163 8.06 0.31 -11.01
CA MET A 163 8.32 0.83 -9.66
C MET A 163 7.86 2.26 -9.43
N THR A 164 7.06 2.84 -10.35
CA THR A 164 6.46 4.15 -10.13
C THR A 164 5.37 4.04 -9.05
N VAL A 165 5.51 4.85 -8.00
CA VAL A 165 4.51 5.00 -6.94
C VAL A 165 3.54 6.13 -7.29
N LEU A 166 2.26 5.80 -7.41
CA LEU A 166 1.18 6.75 -7.64
C LEU A 166 0.28 6.78 -6.41
N MET A 167 -0.04 7.98 -5.92
CA MET A 167 -0.99 8.17 -4.83
C MET A 167 -2.17 8.98 -5.30
N LYS A 168 -3.38 8.49 -5.03
CA LYS A 168 -4.63 9.19 -5.31
C LYS A 168 -5.47 9.29 -4.04
N PRO A 169 -6.09 10.43 -3.76
CA PRO A 169 -7.03 10.54 -2.66
C PRO A 169 -8.24 9.66 -2.94
N LEU A 170 -8.62 8.85 -1.95
CA LEU A 170 -9.91 8.18 -1.94
C LEU A 170 -10.97 9.23 -1.62
N GLY A 171 -11.86 9.47 -2.58
CA GLY A 171 -12.90 10.49 -2.47
C GLY A 171 -13.70 10.30 -1.19
N SER A 172 -13.72 11.34 -0.35
CA SER A 172 -14.53 11.39 0.85
C SER A 172 -16.01 11.31 0.46
N THR A 173 -16.59 10.13 0.58
CA THR A 173 -18.02 9.83 0.64
C THR A 173 -18.66 10.58 1.81
N LYS A 174 -18.84 11.89 1.68
CA LYS A 174 -19.65 12.81 2.53
C LYS A 174 -19.33 12.88 4.05
N ARG A 175 -18.65 11.91 4.66
CA ARG A 175 -18.44 11.79 6.11
C ARG A 175 -17.03 12.22 6.54
N ALA A 176 -16.00 11.92 5.74
CA ALA A 176 -14.62 12.37 5.99
C ALA A 176 -14.40 13.86 5.65
N ALA A 177 -15.09 14.41 4.65
CA ALA A 177 -15.04 15.84 4.31
C ALA A 177 -15.55 16.72 5.47
N ALA A 178 -16.57 16.27 6.20
CA ALA A 178 -17.10 16.98 7.35
C ALA A 178 -16.11 17.04 8.52
N ALA A 179 -15.29 15.99 8.71
CA ALA A 179 -14.25 15.95 9.74
C ALA A 179 -12.96 16.68 9.32
N ALA A 180 -12.64 16.72 8.01
CA ALA A 180 -11.46 17.42 7.49
C ALA A 180 -11.66 18.94 7.39
N SER A 181 -12.90 19.42 7.28
CA SER A 181 -13.20 20.86 7.18
C SER A 181 -12.95 21.63 8.49
N GLU A 182 -12.79 20.96 9.63
CA GLU A 182 -12.54 21.59 10.94
C GLU A 182 -11.04 21.79 11.26
N LYS A 183 -10.12 21.37 10.37
CA LYS A 183 -8.66 21.51 10.55
C LYS A 183 -7.91 22.13 9.37
N VAL A 184 -8.53 23.07 8.67
CA VAL A 184 -7.76 23.99 7.80
C VAL A 184 -7.15 25.08 8.67
N VAL A 185 -5.99 24.80 9.26
CA VAL A 185 -5.05 25.84 9.68
C VAL A 185 -4.26 26.21 8.43
N ASP A 186 -4.43 27.47 8.04
CA ASP A 186 -3.83 28.11 6.88
C ASP A 186 -2.30 28.22 7.06
N CYS A 187 -1.55 27.33 6.40
CA CYS A 187 -0.09 27.47 6.28
C CYS A 187 0.23 28.13 4.94
N SER A 188 0.29 29.45 4.95
CA SER A 188 0.70 30.26 3.80
C SER A 188 2.19 30.08 3.44
N VAL A 189 2.50 30.31 2.17
CA VAL A 189 3.72 29.96 1.42
C VAL A 189 4.96 30.80 1.79
N ALA A 190 5.32 30.94 3.08
CA ALA A 190 6.37 31.87 3.49
C ALA A 190 7.63 31.26 4.16
N ASP A 191 7.68 29.97 4.49
CA ASP A 191 8.80 29.44 5.30
C ASP A 191 9.82 28.56 4.55
N ILE A 192 9.72 28.43 3.22
CA ILE A 192 10.74 27.76 2.40
C ILE A 192 11.75 28.79 1.89
N SER A 193 12.53 29.41 2.78
CA SER A 193 13.75 30.17 2.41
C SER A 193 14.54 30.56 3.65
N LYS A 194 15.18 29.61 4.35
CA LYS A 194 16.24 29.91 5.33
C LYS A 194 17.18 28.77 5.74
N SER A 195 17.50 27.85 4.84
CA SER A 195 18.55 26.84 5.10
C SER A 195 19.66 26.77 4.02
N ALA A 196 19.59 27.60 2.97
CA ALA A 196 20.64 27.67 1.96
C ALA A 196 21.68 28.75 2.31
N ALA A 197 22.60 28.47 3.23
CA ALA A 197 23.87 29.20 3.33
C ALA A 197 24.91 28.45 4.18
N ALA A 198 26.14 28.39 3.65
CA ALA A 198 27.41 27.88 4.20
C ALA A 198 27.60 26.34 4.10
N THR A 199 28.54 25.80 3.32
CA THR A 199 29.98 26.09 3.35
C THR A 199 30.67 25.61 2.05
N GLU A 200 31.68 26.35 1.59
CA GLU A 200 32.43 26.14 0.33
C GLU A 200 33.58 25.11 0.39
N LEU A 201 33.72 24.41 -0.74
CA LEU A 201 34.89 23.95 -1.53
C LEU A 201 36.29 23.62 -0.93
N GLY A 202 36.77 22.41 -1.32
CA GLY A 202 38.10 22.18 -1.95
C GLY A 202 38.87 20.91 -1.51
N PRO A 203 39.88 20.40 -2.27
CA PRO A 203 39.72 19.69 -3.55
C PRO A 203 40.45 18.31 -3.67
N ALA A 204 40.02 17.53 -4.68
CA ALA A 204 40.72 16.57 -5.57
C ALA A 204 41.48 15.33 -5.04
N ARG A 205 41.15 14.13 -5.58
CA ARG A 205 42.07 13.32 -6.43
C ARG A 205 41.40 12.12 -7.10
N SER A 206 41.80 11.88 -8.36
CA SER A 206 41.46 10.74 -9.22
C SER A 206 42.11 9.42 -8.78
N THR A 207 41.48 8.28 -9.11
CA THR A 207 42.17 7.14 -9.75
C THR A 207 41.17 6.19 -10.42
N LEU A 208 41.41 5.94 -11.71
CA LEU A 208 40.84 4.87 -12.51
C LEU A 208 41.31 3.48 -12.01
N ARG A 209 40.47 2.46 -12.14
CA ARG A 209 40.90 1.09 -12.51
C ARG A 209 39.73 0.25 -13.07
N THR A 210 40.10 -0.57 -14.05
CA THR A 210 39.31 -1.37 -14.99
C THR A 210 39.36 -2.86 -14.66
N SER A 211 38.29 -3.64 -14.97
CA SER A 211 38.29 -5.06 -15.47
C SER A 211 36.87 -5.66 -15.26
N SER A 212 36.04 -5.96 -16.27
CA SER A 212 36.01 -7.05 -17.28
C SER A 212 35.39 -8.40 -16.85
N SER A 213 34.33 -8.79 -17.60
CA SER A 213 33.94 -10.11 -18.15
C SER A 213 33.07 -11.16 -17.40
N GLY A 214 32.05 -11.69 -18.12
CA GLY A 214 31.47 -13.06 -18.07
C GLY A 214 29.98 -13.14 -17.67
N SER A 215 28.97 -13.27 -18.57
CA SER A 215 28.42 -14.49 -19.25
C SER A 215 27.86 -15.52 -18.25
N SER A 216 26.71 -16.22 -18.36
CA SER A 216 25.57 -16.35 -19.30
C SER A 216 24.63 -17.44 -18.74
N GLY A 217 23.33 -17.42 -19.08
CA GLY A 217 22.37 -18.55 -18.97
C GLY A 217 21.64 -18.62 -17.62
N GLY A 218 20.32 -18.70 -17.51
CA GLY A 218 19.29 -19.23 -18.41
C GLY A 218 18.82 -20.58 -17.87
N ASP A 219 17.74 -20.63 -17.09
CA ASP A 219 16.69 -21.62 -17.32
C ASP A 219 15.38 -21.24 -16.60
N SER A 220 14.32 -21.45 -17.37
CA SER A 220 12.91 -21.42 -17.07
C SER A 220 12.48 -22.54 -16.12
N GLY A 221 11.56 -22.25 -15.20
CA GLY A 221 10.86 -23.33 -14.50
C GLY A 221 10.22 -23.03 -13.16
N LEU A 222 9.52 -21.90 -12.96
CA LEU A 222 8.76 -21.65 -11.72
C LEU A 222 7.44 -20.90 -11.99
N ALA A 223 6.66 -21.39 -12.96
CA ALA A 223 5.29 -20.93 -13.18
C ALA A 223 4.34 -22.10 -12.91
N ARG A 224 4.14 -22.40 -11.63
CA ARG A 224 3.05 -23.30 -11.16
C ARG A 224 2.74 -23.24 -9.65
N ASP A 225 3.56 -22.58 -8.82
CA ASP A 225 3.37 -22.56 -7.35
C ASP A 225 2.92 -21.21 -6.76
N ALA A 226 2.65 -20.18 -7.58
CA ALA A 226 2.36 -18.82 -7.11
C ALA A 226 0.95 -18.61 -6.49
N VAL A 227 0.10 -19.64 -6.41
CA VAL A 227 -1.30 -19.49 -5.96
C VAL A 227 -1.50 -19.92 -4.50
N GLN A 228 -0.44 -20.29 -3.76
CA GLN A 228 -0.59 -20.89 -2.44
C GLN A 228 0.12 -20.20 -1.26
N HIS A 229 0.76 -19.04 -1.47
CA HIS A 229 1.34 -18.24 -0.40
C HIS A 229 0.87 -16.78 -0.47
N LEU A 230 -0.40 -16.56 -0.14
CA LEU A 230 -0.98 -15.22 0.00
C LEU A 230 -1.92 -15.15 1.20
N VAL A 231 -1.40 -15.53 2.38
CA VAL A 231 -1.98 -15.17 3.68
C VAL A 231 -0.83 -15.07 4.68
N SER A 232 -0.62 -13.88 5.26
CA SER A 232 -0.26 -13.65 6.67
C SER A 232 0.60 -12.40 6.85
N ALA A 233 -0.04 -11.24 6.93
CA ALA A 233 0.37 -10.15 7.81
C ALA A 233 -0.84 -9.26 8.12
N ALA A 234 -1.96 -9.86 8.51
CA ALA A 234 -2.99 -9.12 9.24
C ALA A 234 -2.48 -8.98 10.68
N ALA A 235 -1.97 -7.80 11.02
CA ALA A 235 -1.72 -7.45 12.40
C ALA A 235 -3.04 -7.59 13.20
N PRO A 236 -3.00 -8.08 14.46
CA PRO A 236 -4.21 -8.31 15.24
C PRO A 236 -4.95 -6.99 15.44
N MET A 237 -6.14 -6.88 14.85
CA MET A 237 -7.09 -5.80 15.10
C MET A 237 -7.47 -5.83 16.58
N GLY A 238 -6.92 -4.88 17.33
CA GLY A 238 -7.29 -4.67 18.73
C GLY A 238 -8.76 -4.30 18.84
N THR A 239 -9.53 -5.15 19.52
CA THR A 239 -10.87 -4.84 19.99
C THR A 239 -10.80 -3.63 20.92
N VAL A 240 -11.32 -2.48 20.49
CA VAL A 240 -11.66 -1.38 21.39
C VAL A 240 -13.17 -1.37 21.53
N VAL A 241 -13.63 -1.65 22.75
CA VAL A 241 -15.01 -1.59 23.22
C VAL A 241 -15.56 -0.17 23.13
#